data_AF-A0A8E0WQF1-F1
#
_entry.id   AF-A0A8E0WQF1-F1
#
_cell.length_a   1.000
_cell.length_b   1.000
_cell.length_c   1.000
_cell.angle_alpha   90.00
_cell.angle_beta   90.00
_cell.angle_gamma   90.00
#
_symmetry.space_group_name_H-M   'P 1'
#
loop_
_entity.id
_entity.type
_entity.pdbx_description
1 polymer ?
#
loop_
_entity_poly.entity_id
_entity_poly.type
_entity_poly.pdbx_seq_one_letter_code
_entity_poly.pdbx_strand_id
1 'polypeptide(L)'
;PLAIANRIKAGLPLSSLERLSKAIAPDDASFPYRFVPRATLTRRKGASEPKLTVDEGNRVAAVAKVWEFAMEIYHDEIKAREFLYRSHPMLENQRPIDVATDTGIGADLVINLLGRAAYGGGA
;
A
#
# COMPACT_ATOMS: atom_id res chain seq x y z
N PRO A 1 12.66 -2.71 -11.37
CA PRO A 1 12.80 -3.52 -10.13
C PRO A 1 13.98 -3.12 -9.22
N LEU A 2 15.22 -3.16 -9.72
CA LEU A 2 16.43 -2.86 -8.90
C LEU A 2 16.51 -1.40 -8.43
N ALA A 3 16.04 -0.45 -9.23
CA ALA A 3 16.01 0.96 -8.85
C ALA A 3 15.16 1.22 -7.59
N ILE A 4 14.00 0.56 -7.46
CA ILE A 4 13.15 0.69 -6.27
C ILE A 4 13.83 0.05 -5.05
N ALA A 5 14.40 -1.15 -5.20
CA ALA A 5 15.13 -1.82 -4.12
C ALA A 5 16.31 -0.98 -3.60
N ASN A 6 17.08 -0.35 -4.49
CA ASN A 6 18.18 0.54 -4.11
C ASN A 6 17.69 1.81 -3.41
N ARG A 7 16.56 2.40 -3.85
CA ARG A 7 15.95 3.56 -3.18
C ARG A 7 15.42 3.22 -1.79
N ILE A 8 14.86 2.02 -1.60
CA ILE A 8 14.43 1.55 -0.27
C ILE A 8 15.66 1.38 0.63
N LYS A 9 16.73 0.75 0.14
CA LYS A 9 18.00 0.63 0.89
C LYS A 9 18.61 1.99 1.25
N ALA A 10 18.47 2.99 0.39
CA ALA A 10 18.91 4.36 0.65
C ALA A 10 18.00 5.16 1.59
N GLY A 11 16.87 4.58 2.03
CA GLY A 11 15.82 5.24 2.80
C GLY A 11 14.88 6.03 1.90
N LEU A 12 13.71 5.45 1.63
CA LEU A 12 12.68 6.09 0.82
C LEU A 12 12.20 7.39 1.52
N PRO A 13 12.01 8.51 0.81
CA PRO A 13 11.55 9.74 1.45
C PRO A 13 10.15 9.53 2.05
N LEU A 14 9.89 10.16 3.20
CA LEU A 14 8.60 10.08 3.88
C LEU A 14 7.43 10.52 2.97
N SER A 15 7.69 11.45 2.06
CA SER A 15 6.70 11.91 1.07
C SER A 15 6.18 10.79 0.16
N SER A 16 6.91 9.67 -0.01
CA SER A 16 6.41 8.50 -0.72
C SER A 16 5.25 7.82 0.01
N LEU A 17 5.33 7.72 1.34
CA LEU A 17 4.22 7.23 2.15
C LEU A 17 3.03 8.20 2.08
N GLU A 18 3.28 9.51 2.13
CA GLU A 18 2.22 10.52 2.05
C GLU A 18 1.47 10.48 0.71
N ARG A 19 2.21 10.35 -0.41
CA ARG A 19 1.60 10.20 -1.74
C ARG A 19 0.78 8.91 -1.85
N LEU A 20 1.32 7.79 -1.39
CA LEU A 20 0.60 6.52 -1.39
C LEU A 20 -0.67 6.60 -0.54
N SER A 21 -0.58 7.20 0.65
CA SER A 21 -1.72 7.38 1.55
C SER A 21 -2.79 8.24 0.93
N LYS A 22 -2.42 9.34 0.25
CA LYS A 22 -3.36 10.20 -0.47
C LYS A 22 -4.03 9.48 -1.64
N ALA A 23 -3.31 8.61 -2.35
CA ALA A 23 -3.86 7.84 -3.46
C ALA A 23 -4.87 6.79 -2.98
N ILE A 24 -4.54 6.02 -1.94
CA ILE A 24 -5.39 4.90 -1.48
C ILE A 24 -6.50 5.39 -0.55
N ALA A 25 -6.20 6.33 0.34
CA ALA A 25 -7.05 6.70 1.46
C ALA A 25 -7.08 8.23 1.66
N PRO A 26 -7.55 9.00 0.65
CA PRO A 26 -7.49 10.47 0.68
C PRO A 26 -8.18 11.09 1.90
N ASP A 27 -9.23 10.43 2.40
CA ASP A 27 -10.04 10.90 3.52
C ASP A 27 -9.66 10.25 4.87
N ASP A 28 -8.68 9.34 4.90
CA ASP A 28 -8.19 8.67 6.12
C ASP A 28 -6.80 9.18 6.52
N ALA A 29 -6.79 10.24 7.33
CA ALA A 29 -5.56 10.78 7.90
C ALA A 29 -4.80 9.80 8.82
N SER A 30 -5.44 8.69 9.22
CA SER A 30 -4.81 7.64 10.04
C SER A 30 -4.08 6.59 9.21
N PHE A 31 -4.30 6.55 7.89
CA PHE A 31 -3.72 5.54 7.00
C PHE A 31 -2.19 5.40 7.08
N PRO A 32 -1.40 6.50 7.11
CA PRO A 32 0.05 6.41 7.28
C PRO A 32 0.49 5.65 8.54
N TYR A 33 -0.36 5.62 9.59
CA TYR A 33 -0.04 4.98 10.86
C TYR A 33 0.02 3.47 10.80
N ARG A 34 -0.53 2.87 9.73
CA ARG A 34 -0.40 1.43 9.43
C ARG A 34 1.04 1.04 9.09
N PHE A 35 1.83 1.99 8.58
CA PHE A 35 3.24 1.75 8.22
C PHE A 35 4.19 2.22 9.32
N VAL A 36 3.92 3.40 9.88
CA VAL A 36 4.80 4.07 10.83
C VAL A 36 3.99 4.61 12.00
N PRO A 37 4.30 4.26 13.26
CA PRO A 37 3.55 4.73 14.42
C PRO A 37 3.41 6.26 14.46
N ARG A 38 2.25 6.77 14.90
CA ARG A 38 1.93 8.21 14.91
C ARG A 38 3.00 9.07 15.57
N ALA A 39 3.47 8.68 16.75
CA ALA A 39 4.53 9.40 17.47
C ALA A 39 5.84 9.45 16.66
N THR A 40 6.19 8.35 16.01
CA THR A 40 7.37 8.25 15.13
C THR A 40 7.22 9.15 13.90
N LEU A 41 6.04 9.19 13.27
CA LEU A 41 5.78 10.09 12.14
C LEU A 41 5.88 11.56 12.54
N THR A 42 5.24 11.96 13.64
CA THR A 42 5.29 13.36 14.12
C THR A 42 6.72 13.81 14.36
N ARG A 43 7.51 12.99 15.08
CA ARG A 43 8.93 13.28 15.32
C ARG A 43 9.72 13.38 14.02
N ARG A 44 9.49 12.45 13.09
CA ARG A 44 10.26 12.33 11.85
C ARG A 44 9.98 13.47 10.88
N LYS A 45 8.76 14.01 10.84
CA LYS A 45 8.40 15.16 9.98
C LYS A 45 9.22 16.43 10.27
N GLY A 46 9.74 16.58 11.49
CA GLY A 46 10.60 17.71 11.86
C GLY A 46 12.07 17.56 11.47
N ALA A 47 12.50 16.42 10.91
CA ALA A 47 13.88 16.22 10.48
C ALA A 47 14.16 16.93 9.14
N SER A 48 15.40 17.36 8.92
CA SER A 48 15.81 18.02 7.66
C SER A 48 15.63 17.12 6.43
N GLU A 49 15.76 15.81 6.60
CA GLU A 49 15.56 14.83 5.53
C GLU A 49 14.74 13.62 6.07
N PRO A 50 13.40 13.71 6.08
CA PRO A 50 12.56 12.66 6.65
C PRO A 50 12.53 11.43 5.74
N LYS A 51 13.08 10.31 6.23
CA LYS A 51 13.16 9.03 5.50
C LYS A 51 12.49 7.89 6.26
N LEU A 52 11.88 6.99 5.50
CA LEU A 52 11.40 5.70 5.99
C LEU A 52 12.60 4.78 6.27
N THR A 53 12.44 3.89 7.24
CA THR A 53 13.37 2.76 7.41
C THR A 53 13.25 1.81 6.21
N VAL A 54 14.21 0.89 6.08
CA VAL A 54 14.18 -0.14 5.03
C VAL A 54 12.91 -0.99 5.13
N ASP A 55 12.51 -1.39 6.34
CA ASP A 55 11.30 -2.18 6.57
C ASP A 55 10.03 -1.41 6.19
N GLU A 56 9.90 -0.17 6.67
CA GLU A 56 8.76 0.69 6.33
C GLU A 56 8.70 0.96 4.82
N GLY A 57 9.86 1.18 4.20
CA GLY A 57 9.99 1.36 2.74
C GLY A 57 9.61 0.11 1.96
N ASN A 58 9.95 -1.09 2.44
CA ASN A 58 9.52 -2.35 1.85
C ASN A 58 7.99 -2.51 1.90
N ARG A 59 7.37 -2.23 3.05
CA ARG A 59 5.89 -2.29 3.18
C ARG A 59 5.20 -1.25 2.30
N VAL A 60 5.70 -0.02 2.25
CA VAL A 60 5.19 1.02 1.34
C VAL A 60 5.30 0.58 -0.13
N ALA A 61 6.43 0.00 -0.53
CA ALA A 61 6.60 -0.48 -1.89
C ALA A 61 5.70 -1.68 -2.22
N ALA A 62 5.45 -2.58 -1.26
CA ALA A 62 4.54 -3.70 -1.45
C ALA A 62 3.11 -3.22 -1.69
N VAL A 63 2.61 -2.29 -0.87
CA VAL A 63 1.26 -1.71 -1.04
C VAL A 63 1.18 -0.84 -2.30
N ALA A 64 2.25 -0.13 -2.67
CA ALA A 64 2.30 0.61 -3.93
C ALA A 64 2.11 -0.30 -5.15
N LYS A 65 2.72 -1.49 -5.16
CA LYS A 65 2.51 -2.48 -6.23
C LYS A 65 1.05 -2.96 -6.30
N VAL A 66 0.42 -3.20 -5.15
CA VAL A 66 -1.00 -3.57 -5.08
C VAL A 66 -1.86 -2.46 -5.70
N TRP A 67 -1.61 -1.21 -5.34
CA TRP A 67 -2.34 -0.06 -5.88
C TRP A 67 -2.13 0.10 -7.39
N GLU A 68 -0.89 0.03 -7.87
CA GLU A 68 -0.56 0.09 -9.29
C GLU A 68 -1.28 -0.99 -10.09
N PHE A 69 -1.29 -2.23 -9.60
CA PHE A 69 -1.96 -3.33 -10.27
C PHE A 69 -3.50 -3.23 -10.23
N ALA A 70 -4.06 -2.75 -9.11
CA ALA A 70 -5.49 -2.45 -9.04
C ALA A 70 -5.89 -1.35 -10.05
N MET A 71 -5.07 -0.31 -10.20
CA MET A 71 -5.28 0.74 -11.20
C MET A 71 -5.13 0.24 -12.63
N GLU A 72 -4.24 -0.73 -12.88
CA GLU A 72 -4.11 -1.40 -14.18
C GLU A 72 -5.36 -2.23 -14.53
N ILE A 73 -6.02 -2.86 -13.55
CA ILE A 73 -7.22 -3.66 -13.78
C ILE A 73 -8.48 -2.80 -13.90
N TYR A 74 -8.66 -1.85 -12.98
CA TYR A 74 -9.92 -1.10 -12.87
C TYR A 74 -9.92 0.21 -13.67
N HIS A 75 -8.74 0.78 -13.95
CA HIS A 75 -8.56 2.08 -14.59
C HIS A 75 -9.32 3.25 -13.93
N ASP A 76 -9.73 3.07 -12.67
CA ASP A 76 -10.57 3.99 -11.92
C ASP A 76 -10.20 3.91 -10.44
N GLU A 77 -9.83 5.04 -9.85
CA GLU A 77 -9.38 5.09 -8.46
C GLU A 77 -10.50 4.75 -7.47
N ILE A 78 -11.76 5.11 -7.77
CA ILE A 78 -12.90 4.81 -6.90
C ILE A 78 -13.13 3.30 -6.88
N LYS A 79 -13.14 2.65 -8.04
CA LYS A 79 -13.30 1.18 -8.13
C LYS A 79 -12.14 0.43 -7.49
N ALA A 80 -10.90 0.89 -7.71
CA ALA A 80 -9.72 0.30 -7.08
C ALA A 80 -9.80 0.39 -5.55
N ARG A 81 -10.19 1.55 -5.01
CA ARG A 81 -10.42 1.72 -3.56
C ARG A 81 -11.57 0.85 -3.08
N GLU A 82 -12.69 0.80 -3.78
CA GLU A 82 -13.84 -0.03 -3.40
C GLU A 82 -13.42 -1.49 -3.23
N PHE A 83 -12.68 -2.04 -4.19
CA PHE A 83 -12.12 -3.39 -4.07
C PHE A 83 -11.23 -3.53 -2.84
N LEU A 84 -10.28 -2.61 -2.64
CA LEU A 84 -9.32 -2.68 -1.55
C LEU A 84 -9.94 -2.56 -0.15
N TYR A 85 -11.06 -1.85 -0.03
CA TYR A 85 -11.77 -1.62 1.23
C TYR A 85 -12.95 -2.56 1.47
N ARG A 86 -13.33 -3.38 0.49
CA ARG A 86 -14.39 -4.37 0.63
C ARG A 86 -13.84 -5.68 1.19
N SER A 87 -14.42 -6.16 2.30
CA SER A 87 -14.10 -7.48 2.86
C SER A 87 -14.23 -8.57 1.81
N HIS A 88 -13.24 -9.47 1.74
CA HIS A 88 -13.15 -10.48 0.70
C HIS A 88 -13.16 -11.91 1.27
N PRO A 89 -14.04 -12.83 0.82
CA PRO A 89 -14.14 -14.19 1.37
C PRO A 89 -12.83 -15.00 1.28
N MET A 90 -12.07 -14.82 0.19
CA MET A 90 -10.77 -15.48 0.00
C MET A 90 -9.65 -14.94 0.90
N LEU A 91 -9.90 -13.89 1.68
CA LEU A 91 -8.99 -13.31 2.66
C LEU A 91 -9.56 -13.42 4.08
N GLU A 92 -10.31 -14.50 4.36
CA GLU A 92 -10.95 -14.72 5.66
C GLU A 92 -11.85 -13.55 6.10
N ASN A 93 -12.53 -12.92 5.13
CA ASN A 93 -13.36 -11.72 5.29
C ASN A 93 -12.59 -10.45 5.75
N GLN A 94 -11.26 -10.47 5.72
CA GLN A 94 -10.47 -9.26 5.87
C GLN A 94 -10.55 -8.39 4.61
N ARG A 95 -10.28 -7.09 4.78
CA ARG A 95 -10.18 -6.17 3.65
C ARG A 95 -8.82 -6.35 2.98
N PRO A 96 -8.74 -6.38 1.63
CA PRO A 96 -7.46 -6.48 0.93
C PRO A 96 -6.44 -5.44 1.37
N ILE A 97 -6.87 -4.22 1.69
CA ILE A 97 -5.93 -3.18 2.13
C ILE A 97 -5.27 -3.50 3.48
N ASP A 98 -6.00 -4.08 4.43
CA ASP A 98 -5.44 -4.42 5.74
C ASP A 98 -4.39 -5.53 5.57
N VAL A 99 -4.73 -6.57 4.82
CA VAL A 99 -3.83 -7.69 4.48
C VAL A 99 -2.57 -7.21 3.77
N ALA A 100 -2.72 -6.30 2.79
CA ALA A 100 -1.59 -5.76 2.04
C ALA A 100 -0.66 -4.90 2.92
N THR A 101 -1.21 -4.19 3.92
CA THR A 101 -0.41 -3.35 4.81
C THR A 101 0.32 -4.12 5.91
N ASP A 102 -0.18 -5.31 6.27
CA ASP A 102 0.37 -6.10 7.37
C ASP A 102 1.74 -6.69 7.02
N THR A 103 1.85 -7.34 5.85
CA THR A 103 3.10 -7.96 5.39
C THR A 103 3.29 -7.89 3.87
N GLY A 104 4.53 -8.00 3.40
CA GLY A 104 4.81 -8.13 1.96
C GLY A 104 4.15 -9.35 1.33
N ILE A 105 4.05 -10.47 2.06
CA ILE A 105 3.35 -11.69 1.60
C ILE A 105 1.85 -11.41 1.45
N GLY A 106 1.25 -10.66 2.39
CA GLY A 106 -0.14 -10.21 2.30
C GLY A 106 -0.40 -9.37 1.05
N ALA A 107 0.52 -8.47 0.69
CA ALA A 107 0.42 -7.70 -0.54
C ALA A 107 0.45 -8.61 -1.79
N ASP A 108 1.34 -9.60 -1.84
CA ASP A 108 1.41 -10.56 -2.95
C ASP A 108 0.13 -11.41 -3.06
N LEU A 109 -0.48 -11.81 -1.93
CA LEU A 109 -1.78 -12.49 -1.91
C LEU A 109 -2.88 -11.63 -2.54
N VAL A 110 -2.92 -10.33 -2.22
CA VAL A 110 -3.89 -9.39 -2.79
C VAL A 110 -3.67 -9.19 -4.30
N ILE A 111 -2.42 -9.11 -4.76
CA ILE A 111 -2.10 -9.05 -6.20
C ILE A 111 -2.62 -10.29 -6.92
N ASN A 112 -2.37 -11.48 -6.37
CA ASN A 112 -2.88 -12.73 -6.95
C ASN A 112 -4.41 -12.76 -7.01
N LEU A 113 -5.07 -12.23 -5.97
CA LEU A 113 -6.53 -12.11 -5.93
C LEU A 113 -7.07 -11.15 -6.99
N LEU A 114 -6.46 -9.97 -7.13
CA LEU A 114 -6.77 -8.99 -8.18
C LEU A 114 -6.68 -9.62 -9.58
N GLY A 115 -5.61 -10.36 -9.85
CA GLY A 115 -5.44 -11.06 -11.13
C GLY A 115 -6.53 -12.09 -11.39
N ARG A 116 -6.94 -12.85 -10.38
CA ARG A 116 -8.03 -13.82 -10.52
C ARG A 116 -9.37 -13.15 -10.80
N ALA A 117 -9.67 -12.03 -10.16
CA ALA A 117 -10.90 -11.26 -10.41
C ALA A 117 -10.93 -10.71 -11.85
N ALA A 118 -9.79 -10.22 -12.35
CA ALA A 118 -9.69 -9.66 -13.70
C ALA A 118 -9.80 -10.70 -14.82
N TYR A 119 -9.21 -11.89 -14.64
CA TYR A 119 -9.08 -12.90 -15.70
C TYR A 119 -9.94 -14.16 -15.51
N GLY A 120 -10.64 -14.28 -14.38
CA GLY A 120 -11.39 -15.48 -13.99
C GLY A 120 -12.89 -15.49 -14.32
N GLY A 121 -13.45 -14.41 -14.90
CA GLY A 121 -14.84 -14.39 -15.36
C GLY A 121 -15.90 -14.32 -14.25
N GLY A 122 -15.78 -13.34 -13.36
CA GLY A 122 -16.79 -13.06 -12.33
C GLY A 122 -17.13 -11.57 -12.27
N ALA A 123 -17.77 -11.07 -13.33
CA ALA A 123 -18.58 -9.85 -13.33
C ALA A 123 -20.04 -10.25 -13.54
#